data_AF-A0A1V4EGB9-F1
#
_entry.id   AF-A0A1V4EGB9-F1
#
_cell.length_a   1.000
_cell.length_b   1.000
_cell.length_c   1.000
_cell.angle_alpha   90.00
_cell.angle_beta   90.00
_cell.angle_gamma   90.00
#
_symmetry.space_group_name_H-M   'P 1'
#
loop_
_entity.id
_entity.type
_entity.pdbx_description
1 polymer ?
#
loop_
_entity_poly.entity_id
_entity_poly.type
_entity_poly.pdbx_seq_one_letter_code
_entity_poly.pdbx_strand_id
1 'polypeptide(L)'
;MIAAVLLVVASLAVRIPVLTSSSFVEDDFLFVGDAYEHSLTFDFLFRVHKGHLMPGALGLTWVLSRLSPYDWLLVSAVTFAVQAAMAVMLLRLLVRLFGTRPGILLPLTFALFSPLTVPAFGWWSAAINAVPLQFTMVMALAAQVRWAGEGGARHARWAFYWVLAGMAFSTKGVFVPFLLFALTTSHLRPWAGPWIALMLRELRSHWRLWGSYVLLMGGYAALYLARRGTAPGEGAAVPAPGNAADLLGRLLGQVFPAGVVGGPLSWGPVLPNGGLADPSPLLVAAGWAVLAALVVGTVLWRRRAARAWLILAGYLVAADGVPTAIARSTGLTQVVGSETRYVADAAIVLAVCLGLALLPLRDETEPYRRPVPAGSGLPTAAGLLAGAYLAMSIVSIQNYRDTLSGDRVRAYLAAVRASLAKRRTRP
;
A
#
# COMPACT_ATOMS: atom_id res chain seq x y z
N MET A 1 25.15 0.31 -2.28
CA MET A 1 24.24 1.25 -2.99
C MET A 1 23.85 0.71 -4.36
N ILE A 2 24.81 0.30 -5.20
CA ILE A 2 24.56 -0.27 -6.53
C ILE A 2 23.49 -1.38 -6.50
N ALA A 3 23.63 -2.38 -5.61
CA ALA A 3 22.63 -3.45 -5.46
C ALA A 3 21.21 -2.92 -5.17
N ALA A 4 21.07 -1.86 -4.36
CA ALA A 4 19.77 -1.28 -4.04
C ALA A 4 19.15 -0.56 -5.26
N VAL A 5 19.97 0.12 -6.06
CA VAL A 5 19.53 0.73 -7.32
C VAL A 5 19.13 -0.33 -8.34
N LEU A 6 19.91 -1.42 -8.44
CA LEU A 6 19.58 -2.56 -9.29
C LEU A 6 18.25 -3.21 -8.88
N LEU A 7 17.96 -3.35 -7.57
CA LEU A 7 16.66 -3.82 -7.10
C LEU A 7 15.52 -2.90 -7.53
N VAL A 8 15.70 -1.58 -7.45
CA VAL A 8 14.71 -0.61 -7.95
C VAL A 8 14.46 -0.81 -9.44
N VAL A 9 15.52 -0.84 -10.26
CA VAL A 9 15.41 -1.03 -11.72
C VAL A 9 14.76 -2.37 -12.05
N ALA A 10 15.20 -3.46 -11.42
CA ALA A 10 14.63 -4.80 -11.63
C ALA A 10 13.14 -4.86 -11.23
N SER A 11 12.75 -4.21 -10.13
CA SER A 11 11.35 -4.18 -9.68
C SER A 11 10.43 -3.43 -10.64
N LEU A 12 10.96 -2.43 -11.35
CA LEU A 12 10.25 -1.69 -12.39
C LEU A 12 10.17 -2.52 -13.67
N ALA A 13 11.25 -3.18 -14.06
CA ALA A 13 11.27 -4.10 -15.20
C ALA A 13 10.25 -5.24 -15.04
N VAL A 14 10.16 -5.84 -13.85
CA VAL A 14 9.18 -6.91 -13.54
C VAL A 14 7.72 -6.40 -13.62
N ARG A 15 7.48 -5.11 -13.42
CA ARG A 15 6.13 -4.51 -13.49
C ARG A 15 5.67 -4.16 -14.90
N ILE A 16 6.58 -3.96 -15.85
CA ILE A 16 6.23 -3.62 -17.25
C ILE A 16 5.30 -4.70 -17.85
N PRO A 17 5.62 -6.01 -17.78
CA PRO A 17 4.77 -7.03 -18.38
C PRO A 17 3.36 -7.11 -17.78
N VAL A 18 3.19 -6.73 -16.51
CA VAL A 18 1.88 -6.64 -15.86
C VAL A 18 1.04 -5.56 -16.55
N LEU A 19 1.57 -4.34 -16.69
CA LEU A 19 0.87 -3.23 -17.35
C LEU A 19 0.57 -3.52 -18.82
N THR A 20 1.49 -4.16 -19.55
CA THR A 20 1.23 -4.50 -20.96
C THR A 20 0.18 -5.59 -21.12
N SER A 21 0.01 -6.46 -20.12
CA SER A 21 -1.00 -7.54 -20.14
C SER A 21 -2.35 -7.09 -19.56
N SER A 22 -2.38 -5.95 -18.87
CA SER A 22 -3.60 -5.29 -18.37
C SER A 22 -4.28 -4.41 -19.43
N SER A 23 -5.52 -4.01 -19.15
CA SER A 23 -6.31 -3.00 -19.88
C SER A 23 -7.41 -2.45 -18.95
N PHE A 24 -8.21 -1.50 -19.42
CA PHE A 24 -9.33 -0.94 -18.66
C PHE A 24 -10.38 -2.01 -18.34
N VAL A 25 -10.83 -2.09 -17.09
CA VAL A 25 -11.83 -3.06 -16.62
C VAL A 25 -12.73 -2.46 -15.54
N GLU A 26 -13.97 -2.95 -15.47
CA GLU A 26 -14.95 -2.58 -14.44
C GLU A 26 -15.11 -1.05 -14.29
N ASP A 27 -14.79 -0.52 -13.10
CA ASP A 27 -14.95 0.89 -12.72
C ASP A 27 -14.13 1.85 -13.59
N ASP A 28 -13.12 1.33 -14.29
CA ASP A 28 -12.32 2.12 -15.22
C ASP A 28 -13.18 2.76 -16.32
N PHE A 29 -14.18 2.02 -16.85
CA PHE A 29 -15.08 2.53 -17.88
C PHE A 29 -16.03 3.58 -17.31
N LEU A 30 -16.52 3.38 -16.09
CA LEU A 30 -17.38 4.34 -15.39
C LEU A 30 -16.63 5.65 -15.14
N PHE A 31 -15.37 5.57 -14.69
CA PHE A 31 -14.52 6.73 -14.45
C PHE A 31 -14.25 7.54 -15.71
N VAL A 32 -13.95 6.89 -16.83
CA VAL A 32 -13.76 7.60 -18.11
C VAL A 32 -15.08 8.20 -18.58
N GLY A 33 -16.19 7.47 -18.53
CA GLY A 33 -17.52 7.97 -18.91
C GLY A 33 -17.94 9.20 -18.10
N ASP A 34 -17.87 9.10 -16.77
CA ASP A 34 -18.24 10.17 -15.86
C ASP A 34 -17.43 11.44 -16.09
N ALA A 35 -16.13 11.31 -16.38
CA ALA A 35 -15.25 12.45 -16.68
C ALA A 35 -15.65 13.22 -17.95
N TYR A 36 -16.31 12.56 -18.90
CA TYR A 36 -16.84 13.19 -20.11
C TYR A 36 -18.20 13.84 -19.88
N GLU A 37 -19.07 13.16 -19.13
CA GLU A 37 -20.41 13.65 -18.82
C GLU A 37 -20.40 14.87 -17.89
N HIS A 38 -19.36 15.01 -17.07
CA HIS A 38 -19.28 16.06 -16.05
C HIS A 38 -18.12 17.04 -16.27
N SER A 39 -18.35 18.30 -15.88
CA SER A 39 -17.30 19.31 -15.73
C SER A 39 -16.54 19.11 -14.41
N LEU A 40 -15.31 19.63 -14.33
CA LEU A 40 -14.49 19.58 -13.13
C LEU A 40 -15.06 20.53 -12.05
N THR A 41 -16.00 20.01 -11.26
CA THR A 41 -16.74 20.74 -10.23
C THR A 41 -16.47 20.16 -8.85
N PHE A 42 -16.84 20.91 -7.80
CA PHE A 42 -16.80 20.41 -6.43
C PHE A 42 -17.62 19.13 -6.28
N ASP A 43 -18.82 19.08 -6.88
CA ASP A 43 -19.69 17.91 -6.78
C ASP A 43 -19.07 16.67 -7.41
N PHE A 44 -18.42 16.83 -8.57
CA PHE A 44 -17.69 15.74 -9.23
C PHE A 44 -16.48 15.28 -8.40
N LEU A 45 -15.65 16.20 -7.91
CA LEU A 45 -14.42 15.86 -7.18
C LEU A 45 -14.70 15.23 -5.81
N PHE A 46 -15.71 15.73 -5.10
CA PHE A 46 -16.02 15.31 -3.73
C PHE A 46 -17.26 14.41 -3.66
N ARG A 47 -17.59 13.70 -4.76
CA ARG A 47 -18.53 12.58 -4.70
C ARG A 47 -17.85 11.38 -4.03
N VAL A 48 -18.63 10.63 -3.27
CA VAL A 48 -18.27 9.29 -2.83
C VAL A 48 -18.54 8.33 -3.99
N HIS A 49 -17.60 7.43 -4.26
CA HIS A 49 -17.76 6.34 -5.24
C HIS A 49 -17.43 5.00 -4.55
N LYS A 50 -18.41 4.09 -4.44
CA LYS A 50 -18.25 2.79 -3.76
C LYS A 50 -17.55 2.89 -2.39
N GLY A 51 -17.96 3.85 -1.57
CA GLY A 51 -17.38 4.12 -0.25
C GLY A 51 -16.03 4.87 -0.24
N HIS A 52 -15.55 5.35 -1.39
CA HIS A 52 -14.30 6.09 -1.51
C HIS A 52 -14.57 7.58 -1.77
N LEU A 53 -14.13 8.44 -0.85
CA LEU A 53 -13.94 9.86 -1.12
C LEU A 53 -12.49 10.04 -1.58
N MET A 54 -12.28 10.47 -2.82
CA MET A 54 -10.94 10.47 -3.44
C MET A 54 -10.80 11.58 -4.47
N PRO A 55 -10.87 12.86 -4.06
CA PRO A 55 -10.87 14.00 -4.98
C PRO A 55 -9.61 14.09 -5.85
N GLY A 56 -8.45 13.69 -5.34
CA GLY A 56 -7.21 13.61 -6.10
C GLY A 56 -7.26 12.54 -7.19
N ALA A 57 -7.83 11.38 -6.88
CA ALA A 57 -8.01 10.32 -7.87
C ALA A 57 -9.01 10.73 -8.96
N LEU A 58 -10.18 11.25 -8.58
CA LEU A 58 -11.20 11.70 -9.54
C LEU A 58 -10.73 12.89 -10.39
N GLY A 59 -9.98 13.83 -9.80
CA GLY A 59 -9.37 14.93 -10.55
C GLY A 59 -8.34 14.44 -11.57
N LEU A 60 -7.48 13.49 -11.18
CA LEU A 60 -6.50 12.90 -12.09
C LEU A 60 -7.19 12.10 -13.21
N THR A 61 -8.20 11.29 -12.87
CA THR A 61 -9.07 10.62 -13.85
C THR A 61 -9.61 11.62 -14.86
N TRP A 62 -10.22 12.72 -14.39
CA TRP A 62 -10.81 13.73 -15.28
C TRP A 62 -9.78 14.32 -16.24
N VAL A 63 -8.60 14.70 -15.75
CA VAL A 63 -7.52 15.23 -16.59
C VAL A 63 -7.09 14.22 -17.64
N LEU A 64 -6.79 12.98 -17.25
CA LEU A 64 -6.30 11.96 -18.17
C LEU A 64 -7.34 11.57 -19.22
N SER A 65 -8.61 11.44 -18.81
CA SER A 65 -9.72 11.14 -19.72
C SER A 65 -9.95 12.27 -20.74
N ARG A 66 -9.83 13.54 -20.32
CA ARG A 66 -9.97 14.71 -21.22
C ARG A 66 -8.78 14.87 -22.18
N LEU A 67 -7.59 14.46 -21.76
CA LEU A 67 -6.39 14.48 -22.62
C LEU A 67 -6.45 13.39 -23.70
N SER A 68 -6.72 12.15 -23.31
CA SER A 68 -6.78 11.01 -24.24
C SER A 68 -7.71 9.91 -23.67
N PRO A 69 -8.97 9.82 -24.15
CA PRO A 69 -9.94 8.86 -23.62
C PRO A 69 -9.58 7.42 -23.97
N TYR A 70 -9.69 6.53 -22.99
CA TYR A 70 -9.38 5.10 -23.16
C TYR A 70 -7.97 4.85 -23.71
N ASP A 71 -7.02 5.70 -23.30
CA ASP A 71 -5.60 5.56 -23.61
C ASP A 71 -4.87 4.83 -22.48
N TRP A 72 -4.71 3.53 -22.67
CA TRP A 72 -4.05 2.68 -21.68
C TRP A 72 -2.59 3.05 -21.48
N LEU A 73 -1.89 3.47 -22.55
CA LEU A 73 -0.49 3.86 -22.46
C LEU A 73 -0.32 5.09 -21.57
N LEU A 74 -1.19 6.09 -21.72
CA LEU A 74 -1.16 7.30 -20.89
C LEU A 74 -1.36 6.98 -19.41
N VAL A 75 -2.45 6.27 -19.06
CA VAL A 75 -2.76 5.98 -17.65
C VAL A 75 -1.72 5.06 -17.00
N SER A 76 -1.21 4.08 -17.76
CA SER A 76 -0.17 3.17 -17.28
C SER A 76 1.18 3.87 -17.14
N ALA A 77 1.54 4.80 -18.02
CA ALA A 77 2.76 5.61 -17.92
C ALA A 77 2.74 6.51 -16.67
N VAL A 78 1.62 7.18 -16.39
CA VAL A 78 1.46 7.99 -15.17
C VAL A 78 1.56 7.10 -13.92
N THR A 79 0.86 5.97 -13.90
CA THR A 79 0.92 5.00 -12.80
C THR A 79 2.35 4.49 -12.57
N PHE A 80 3.04 4.12 -13.65
CA PHE A 80 4.42 3.65 -13.60
C PHE A 80 5.40 4.73 -13.11
N ALA A 81 5.21 5.99 -13.52
CA ALA A 81 6.04 7.10 -13.07
C ALA A 81 5.91 7.34 -11.55
N VAL A 82 4.69 7.31 -11.01
CA VAL A 82 4.46 7.43 -9.55
C VAL A 82 5.05 6.21 -8.82
N GLN A 83 4.91 5.00 -9.36
CA GLN A 83 5.53 3.79 -8.81
C GLN A 83 7.06 3.87 -8.77
N ALA A 84 7.69 4.40 -9.83
CA ALA A 84 9.13 4.63 -9.89
C ALA A 84 9.57 5.67 -8.85
N ALA A 85 8.85 6.78 -8.72
CA ALA A 85 9.10 7.77 -7.70
C ALA A 85 8.99 7.16 -6.29
N MET A 86 7.96 6.35 -6.02
CA MET A 86 7.78 5.63 -4.76
C MET A 86 8.97 4.71 -4.46
N ALA A 87 9.39 3.88 -5.42
CA ALA A 87 10.52 2.97 -5.24
C ALA A 87 11.82 3.70 -4.88
N VAL A 88 12.13 4.80 -5.58
CA VAL A 88 13.33 5.62 -5.30
C VAL A 88 13.20 6.32 -3.94
N MET A 89 12.03 6.85 -3.60
CA MET A 89 11.81 7.52 -2.30
C MET A 89 11.84 6.54 -1.13
N LEU A 90 11.39 5.31 -1.32
CA LEU A 90 11.48 4.26 -0.30
C LEU A 90 12.94 3.90 -0.02
N LEU A 91 13.75 3.74 -1.06
CA LEU A 91 15.20 3.56 -0.89
C LEU A 91 15.80 4.73 -0.11
N ARG A 92 15.47 5.98 -0.46
CA ARG A 92 15.96 7.16 0.28
C ARG A 92 15.48 7.18 1.74
N LEU A 93 14.26 6.76 2.02
CA LEU A 93 13.71 6.63 3.37
C LEU A 93 14.51 5.60 4.18
N LEU A 94 14.72 4.40 3.64
CA LEU A 94 15.49 3.33 4.30
C LEU A 94 16.94 3.76 4.55
N VAL A 95 17.59 4.42 3.58
CA VAL A 95 18.94 4.98 3.76
C VAL A 95 18.96 6.08 4.82
N ARG A 96 17.91 6.88 4.95
CA ARG A 96 17.83 7.90 6.00
C ARG A 96 17.68 7.27 7.38
N LEU A 97 16.80 6.29 7.54
CA LEU A 97 16.57 5.59 8.80
C LEU A 97 17.80 4.78 9.25
N PHE A 98 18.39 4.03 8.33
CA PHE A 98 19.37 2.99 8.65
C PHE A 98 20.77 3.29 8.12
N GLY A 99 20.98 4.27 7.27
CA GLY A 99 22.29 4.46 6.63
C GLY A 99 22.54 3.53 5.44
N THR A 100 23.68 3.72 4.79
CA THR A 100 24.08 2.96 3.61
C THR A 100 24.75 1.65 4.01
N ARG A 101 23.96 0.59 4.21
CA ARG A 101 24.47 -0.75 4.60
C ARG A 101 23.68 -1.88 3.93
N PRO A 102 24.26 -3.09 3.81
CA PRO A 102 23.60 -4.23 3.16
C PRO A 102 22.24 -4.61 3.77
N GLY A 103 22.07 -4.44 5.07
CA GLY A 103 20.83 -4.81 5.77
C GLY A 103 19.56 -4.14 5.22
N ILE A 104 19.66 -2.97 4.57
CA ILE A 104 18.48 -2.30 3.98
C ILE A 104 17.94 -3.03 2.74
N LEU A 105 18.72 -3.92 2.14
CA LEU A 105 18.32 -4.66 0.94
C LEU A 105 17.12 -5.56 1.22
N LEU A 106 17.05 -6.19 2.41
CA LEU A 106 15.95 -7.08 2.75
C LEU A 106 14.58 -6.36 2.80
N PRO A 107 14.37 -5.28 3.59
CA PRO A 107 13.11 -4.55 3.58
C PRO A 107 12.83 -3.88 2.22
N LEU A 108 13.87 -3.45 1.50
CA LEU A 108 13.70 -2.90 0.15
C LEU A 108 13.18 -3.95 -0.83
N THR A 109 13.81 -5.13 -0.90
CA THR A 109 13.38 -6.25 -1.75
C THR A 109 11.95 -6.64 -1.43
N PHE A 110 11.61 -6.71 -0.14
CA PHE A 110 10.25 -7.02 0.30
C PHE A 110 9.22 -6.06 -0.30
N ALA A 111 9.36 -4.75 -0.05
CA ALA A 111 8.40 -3.77 -0.57
C ALA A 111 8.37 -3.73 -2.11
N LEU A 112 9.52 -3.82 -2.76
CA LEU A 112 9.62 -3.68 -4.20
C LEU A 112 9.05 -4.87 -4.96
N PHE A 113 9.18 -6.10 -4.43
CA PHE A 113 8.76 -7.31 -5.13
C PHE A 113 7.50 -7.95 -4.53
N SER A 114 6.86 -7.34 -3.52
CA SER A 114 5.66 -7.88 -2.90
C SER A 114 4.52 -8.15 -3.90
N PRO A 115 4.09 -9.42 -4.05
CA PRO A 115 2.95 -9.77 -4.91
C PRO A 115 1.64 -9.17 -4.44
N LEU A 116 1.55 -8.79 -3.15
CA LEU A 116 0.38 -8.10 -2.59
C LEU A 116 0.05 -6.78 -3.31
N THR A 117 1.06 -6.17 -3.95
CA THR A 117 0.89 -4.88 -4.64
C THR A 117 0.43 -5.02 -6.08
N VAL A 118 0.48 -6.22 -6.66
CA VAL A 118 0.40 -6.41 -8.12
C VAL A 118 -1.03 -6.25 -8.63
N PRO A 119 -2.08 -6.82 -7.98
CA PRO A 119 -3.45 -6.57 -8.43
C PRO A 119 -3.86 -5.10 -8.30
N ALA A 120 -3.41 -4.44 -7.23
CA ALA A 120 -3.62 -3.00 -7.06
C ALA A 120 -2.91 -2.14 -8.12
N PHE A 121 -1.89 -2.69 -8.80
CA PHE A 121 -1.12 -2.01 -9.83
C PHE A 121 -1.62 -2.31 -11.25
N GLY A 122 -2.11 -3.53 -11.49
CA GLY A 122 -2.60 -3.99 -12.79
C GLY A 122 -3.99 -3.48 -13.17
N TRP A 123 -4.80 -3.06 -12.20
CA TRP A 123 -6.14 -2.49 -12.40
C TRP A 123 -6.15 -0.98 -12.12
N TRP A 124 -6.51 -0.15 -13.11
CA TRP A 124 -6.29 1.30 -13.02
C TRP A 124 -7.09 1.98 -11.90
N SER A 125 -8.36 1.62 -11.70
CA SER A 125 -9.19 2.14 -10.60
C SER A 125 -8.61 1.84 -9.22
N ALA A 126 -7.97 0.68 -9.06
CA ALA A 126 -7.22 0.37 -7.84
C ALA A 126 -5.90 1.14 -7.78
N ALA A 127 -5.18 1.23 -8.90
CA ALA A 127 -3.85 1.84 -8.97
C ALA A 127 -3.87 3.34 -8.69
N ILE A 128 -4.88 4.05 -9.19
CA ILE A 128 -5.04 5.49 -8.96
C ILE A 128 -5.30 5.84 -7.49
N ASN A 129 -5.72 4.87 -6.68
CA ASN A 129 -5.80 4.99 -5.23
C ASN A 129 -4.50 4.53 -4.55
N ALA A 130 -4.09 3.29 -4.82
CA ALA A 130 -3.06 2.59 -4.06
C ALA A 130 -1.65 3.14 -4.31
N VAL A 131 -1.28 3.41 -5.58
CA VAL A 131 0.08 3.82 -5.94
C VAL A 131 0.39 5.23 -5.42
N PRO A 132 -0.48 6.24 -5.59
CA PRO A 132 -0.28 7.54 -4.96
C PRO A 132 -0.30 7.49 -3.43
N LEU A 133 -1.15 6.65 -2.82
CA LEU A 133 -1.15 6.46 -1.36
C LEU A 133 0.20 5.92 -0.86
N GLN A 134 0.75 4.89 -1.49
CA GLN A 134 2.06 4.35 -1.13
C GLN A 134 3.17 5.40 -1.30
N PHE A 135 3.16 6.15 -2.40
CA PHE A 135 4.11 7.24 -2.63
C PHE A 135 4.03 8.33 -1.55
N THR A 136 2.84 8.85 -1.30
CA THR A 136 2.59 9.92 -0.33
C THR A 136 2.87 9.46 1.10
N MET A 137 2.59 8.20 1.44
CA MET A 137 2.96 7.59 2.71
C MET A 137 4.48 7.58 2.92
N VAL A 138 5.25 7.12 1.93
CA VAL A 138 6.72 7.14 1.97
C VAL A 138 7.25 8.57 2.13
N MET A 139 6.66 9.53 1.43
CA MET A 139 7.05 10.95 1.51
C MET A 139 6.70 11.59 2.85
N ALA A 140 5.53 11.27 3.41
CA ALA A 140 5.10 11.68 4.74
C ALA A 140 6.04 11.13 5.81
N LEU A 141 6.39 9.84 5.71
CA LEU A 141 7.37 9.20 6.59
C LEU A 141 8.74 9.86 6.47
N ALA A 142 9.23 10.12 5.26
CA ALA A 142 10.52 10.78 5.06
C ALA A 142 10.55 12.20 5.64
N ALA A 143 9.45 12.95 5.52
CA ALA A 143 9.31 14.26 6.13
C ALA A 143 9.21 14.18 7.67
N GLN A 144 8.47 13.21 8.19
CA GLN A 144 8.33 12.96 9.63
C GLN A 144 9.66 12.58 10.28
N VAL A 145 10.47 11.74 9.62
CA VAL A 145 11.81 11.37 10.09
C VAL A 145 12.72 12.60 10.17
N ARG A 146 12.70 13.48 9.16
CA ARG A 146 13.46 14.75 9.21
C ARG A 146 12.96 15.66 10.32
N TRP A 147 11.64 15.80 10.47
CA TRP A 147 11.08 16.60 11.56
C TRP A 147 11.48 16.06 12.94
N ALA A 148 11.48 14.74 13.11
CA ALA A 148 11.81 14.11 14.38
C ALA A 148 13.29 14.22 14.75
N GLY A 149 14.18 14.16 13.75
CA GLY A 149 15.64 14.24 13.94
C GLY A 149 16.23 15.64 13.82
N GLU A 150 16.00 16.32 12.69
CA GLU A 150 16.55 17.66 12.39
C GLU A 150 15.72 18.80 12.99
N GLY A 151 14.45 18.54 13.32
CA GLY A 151 13.51 19.56 13.78
C GLY A 151 12.95 20.43 12.64
N GLY A 152 12.34 21.56 13.03
CA GLY A 152 11.87 22.60 12.11
C GLY A 152 10.43 22.45 11.61
N ALA A 153 9.67 23.54 11.64
CA ALA A 153 8.26 23.57 11.22
C ALA A 153 8.07 23.22 9.73
N ARG A 154 9.08 23.47 8.88
CA ARG A 154 9.05 23.12 7.45
C ARG A 154 8.83 21.61 7.24
N HIS A 155 9.53 20.76 7.97
CA HIS A 155 9.43 19.32 7.80
C HIS A 155 8.07 18.77 8.28
N ALA A 156 7.56 19.30 9.39
CA ALA A 156 6.22 19.00 9.86
C ALA A 156 5.13 19.39 8.84
N ARG A 157 5.25 20.60 8.25
CA ARG A 157 4.33 21.05 7.19
C ARG A 157 4.38 20.14 5.97
N TRP A 158 5.56 19.71 5.54
CA TRP A 158 5.67 18.77 4.43
C TRP A 158 5.03 17.41 4.76
N ALA A 159 5.25 16.88 5.97
CA ALA A 159 4.58 15.65 6.39
C ALA A 159 3.05 15.80 6.34
N PHE A 160 2.54 16.93 6.83
CA PHE A 160 1.12 17.28 6.75
C PHE A 160 0.59 17.33 5.31
N TYR A 161 1.28 18.01 4.39
CA TYR A 161 0.86 18.08 3.00
C TYR A 161 0.90 16.73 2.28
N TRP A 162 1.86 15.86 2.61
CA TRP A 162 1.89 14.50 2.07
C TRP A 162 0.76 13.63 2.61
N VAL A 163 0.40 13.78 3.89
CA VAL A 163 -0.82 13.14 4.44
C VAL A 163 -2.07 13.63 3.71
N LEU A 164 -2.22 14.94 3.55
CA LEU A 164 -3.36 15.54 2.83
C LEU A 164 -3.43 15.00 1.38
N ALA A 165 -2.30 14.90 0.69
CA ALA A 165 -2.23 14.30 -0.63
C ALA A 165 -2.66 12.83 -0.62
N GLY A 166 -2.18 12.04 0.34
CA GLY A 166 -2.61 10.63 0.49
C GLY A 166 -4.11 10.49 0.72
N MET A 167 -4.70 11.34 1.57
CA MET A 167 -6.15 11.40 1.80
C MET A 167 -6.93 11.83 0.56
N ALA A 168 -6.35 12.68 -0.29
CA ALA A 168 -6.98 13.08 -1.55
C ALA A 168 -7.06 11.91 -2.55
N PHE A 169 -6.12 10.97 -2.53
CA PHE A 169 -6.13 9.83 -3.44
C PHE A 169 -6.82 8.59 -2.88
N SER A 170 -6.89 8.43 -1.56
CA SER A 170 -7.51 7.25 -0.94
C SER A 170 -8.06 7.56 0.44
N THR A 171 -9.24 6.98 0.74
CA THR A 171 -9.80 6.97 2.10
C THR A 171 -8.87 6.37 3.14
N LYS A 172 -7.99 5.44 2.75
CA LYS A 172 -6.96 4.90 3.66
C LYS A 172 -5.92 5.92 4.10
N GLY A 173 -5.78 7.04 3.39
CA GLY A 173 -4.88 8.13 3.76
C GLY A 173 -5.12 8.65 5.18
N VAL A 174 -6.35 8.53 5.71
CA VAL A 174 -6.69 8.91 7.10
C VAL A 174 -5.92 8.11 8.16
N PHE A 175 -5.37 6.95 7.81
CA PHE A 175 -4.60 6.11 8.73
C PHE A 175 -3.10 6.48 8.79
N VAL A 176 -2.61 7.27 7.82
CA VAL A 176 -1.19 7.68 7.77
C VAL A 176 -0.78 8.49 9.02
N PRO A 177 -1.57 9.45 9.55
CA PRO A 177 -1.24 10.13 10.80
C PRO A 177 -1.01 9.20 11.99
N PHE A 178 -1.79 8.12 12.11
CA PHE A 178 -1.61 7.14 13.18
C PHE A 178 -0.30 6.37 13.01
N LEU A 179 0.05 6.00 11.77
CA LEU A 179 1.36 5.40 11.46
C LEU A 179 2.52 6.36 11.81
N LEU A 180 2.42 7.64 11.44
CA LEU A 180 3.41 8.66 11.78
C LEU A 180 3.55 8.81 13.30
N PHE A 181 2.42 8.86 14.03
CA PHE A 181 2.40 8.96 15.49
C PHE A 181 3.06 7.75 16.15
N ALA A 182 2.67 6.55 15.73
CA ALA A 182 3.18 5.32 16.28
C ALA A 182 4.69 5.17 16.04
N LEU A 183 5.18 5.48 14.84
CA LEU A 183 6.62 5.47 14.53
C LEU A 183 7.40 6.55 15.27
N THR A 184 6.85 7.76 15.38
CA THR A 184 7.47 8.87 16.10
C THR A 184 7.71 8.50 17.57
N THR A 185 6.66 8.03 18.23
CA THR A 185 6.67 7.70 19.67
C THR A 185 7.43 6.42 20.00
N SER A 186 7.55 5.49 19.05
CA SER A 186 8.22 4.21 19.26
C SER A 186 9.73 4.26 18.98
N HIS A 187 10.13 4.95 17.91
CA HIS A 187 11.48 4.83 17.33
C HIS A 187 12.16 6.16 17.03
N LEU A 188 11.45 7.19 16.56
CA LEU A 188 12.10 8.41 16.06
C LEU A 188 12.49 9.41 17.15
N ARG A 189 11.88 9.33 18.34
CA ARG A 189 12.29 10.14 19.49
C ARG A 189 13.43 9.47 20.28
N PRO A 190 14.41 10.24 20.76
CA PRO A 190 15.51 9.71 21.58
C PRO A 190 15.08 9.34 23.00
N TRP A 191 13.78 9.34 23.29
CA TRP A 191 13.25 9.04 24.62
C TRP A 191 13.28 7.53 24.91
N ALA A 192 13.57 7.21 26.17
CA ALA A 192 13.49 5.86 26.71
C ALA A 192 12.33 5.78 27.72
N GLY A 193 11.75 4.58 27.85
CA GLY A 193 10.65 4.32 28.79
C GLY A 193 9.46 3.57 28.17
N PRO A 194 8.39 3.35 28.97
CA PRO A 194 7.17 2.68 28.53
C PRO A 194 6.50 3.43 27.37
N TRP A 195 6.04 2.70 26.34
CA TRP A 195 5.59 3.32 25.08
C TRP A 195 4.38 4.24 25.27
N ILE A 196 3.43 3.88 26.14
CA ILE A 196 2.26 4.72 26.47
C ILE A 196 2.70 6.07 27.07
N ALA A 197 3.67 6.07 27.98
CA ALA A 197 4.20 7.32 28.55
C ALA A 197 4.85 8.21 27.48
N LEU A 198 5.53 7.60 26.51
CA LEU A 198 6.12 8.32 25.36
C LEU A 198 5.04 8.93 24.46
N MET A 199 3.94 8.21 24.20
CA MET A 199 2.80 8.73 23.45
C MET A 199 2.17 9.95 24.14
N LEU A 200 1.91 9.86 25.44
CA LEU A 200 1.35 10.97 26.21
C LEU A 200 2.31 12.17 26.25
N ARG A 201 3.61 11.93 26.40
CA ARG A 201 4.64 12.97 26.34
C ARG A 201 4.66 13.66 24.97
N GLU A 202 4.60 12.89 23.89
CA GLU A 202 4.58 13.41 22.51
C GLU A 202 3.35 14.27 22.25
N LEU A 203 2.17 13.82 22.69
CA LEU A 203 0.92 14.59 22.57
C LEU A 203 0.98 15.91 23.32
N ARG A 204 1.49 15.92 24.56
CA ARG A 204 1.61 17.17 25.34
C ARG A 204 2.63 18.14 24.74
N SER A 205 3.79 17.61 24.32
CA SER A 205 4.91 18.44 23.83
C SER A 205 4.65 19.01 22.44
N HIS A 206 3.87 18.30 21.62
CA HIS A 206 3.64 18.66 20.21
C HIS A 206 2.14 18.71 19.87
N TRP A 207 1.31 19.14 20.83
CA TRP A 207 -0.16 19.14 20.70
C TRP A 207 -0.66 19.89 19.47
N ARG A 208 0.03 20.96 19.03
CA ARG A 208 -0.33 21.72 17.83
C ARG A 208 -0.17 20.90 16.55
N LEU A 209 0.89 20.10 16.46
CA LEU A 209 1.11 19.22 15.31
C LEU A 209 0.04 18.13 15.27
N TRP A 210 -0.12 17.40 16.38
CA TRP A 210 -1.08 16.30 16.43
C TRP A 210 -2.52 16.79 16.33
N GLY A 211 -2.84 17.94 16.93
CA GLY A 211 -4.10 18.65 16.76
C GLY A 211 -4.39 19.01 15.30
N SER A 212 -3.37 19.40 14.51
CA SER A 212 -3.55 19.66 13.07
C SER A 212 -3.94 18.39 12.30
N TYR A 213 -3.35 17.23 12.63
CA TYR A 213 -3.74 15.96 12.02
C TYR A 213 -5.15 15.53 12.44
N VAL A 214 -5.50 15.70 13.72
CA VAL A 214 -6.86 15.42 14.22
C VAL A 214 -7.88 16.30 13.50
N LEU A 215 -7.61 17.59 13.34
CA LEU A 215 -8.47 18.51 12.60
C LEU A 215 -8.61 18.11 11.13
N LEU A 216 -7.51 17.73 10.48
CA LEU A 216 -7.53 17.27 9.09
C LEU A 216 -8.39 16.00 8.92
N MET A 217 -8.18 15.01 9.79
CA MET A 217 -8.98 13.77 9.79
C MET A 217 -10.46 14.05 10.09
N GLY A 218 -10.75 14.91 11.08
CA GLY A 218 -12.11 15.32 11.43
C GLY A 218 -12.82 16.04 10.29
N GLY A 219 -12.13 16.98 9.62
CA GLY A 219 -12.66 17.68 8.44
C GLY A 219 -12.93 16.74 7.26
N TYR A 220 -12.02 15.80 7.00
CA TYR A 220 -12.23 14.77 5.98
C TYR A 220 -13.41 13.86 6.32
N ALA A 221 -13.54 13.42 7.57
CA ALA A 221 -14.66 12.59 8.01
C ALA A 221 -16.00 13.35 7.91
N ALA A 222 -16.04 14.62 8.31
CA ALA A 222 -17.22 15.47 8.15
C ALA A 222 -17.61 15.61 6.67
N LEU A 223 -16.64 15.85 5.80
CA LEU A 223 -16.87 15.93 4.35
C LEU A 223 -17.37 14.61 3.77
N TYR A 224 -16.78 13.48 4.15
CA TYR A 224 -17.24 12.15 3.75
C TYR A 224 -18.70 11.91 4.17
N LEU A 225 -19.04 12.22 5.43
CA LEU A 225 -20.40 12.06 5.93
C LEU A 225 -21.40 12.98 5.24
N ALA A 226 -21.01 14.22 4.92
CA ALA A 226 -21.84 15.15 4.16
C ALA A 226 -22.07 14.70 2.72
N ARG A 227 -21.13 13.95 2.13
CA ARG A 227 -21.15 13.52 0.73
C ARG A 227 -21.56 12.05 0.52
N ARG A 228 -21.77 11.28 1.59
CA ARG A 228 -22.17 9.86 1.51
C ARG A 228 -23.44 9.62 0.68
N GLY A 229 -24.32 10.62 0.58
CA GLY A 229 -25.56 10.54 -0.18
C GLY A 229 -25.37 10.45 -1.70
N THR A 230 -24.17 10.74 -2.22
CA THR A 230 -23.88 10.60 -3.66
C THR A 230 -23.67 9.15 -4.12
N ALA A 231 -23.62 8.20 -3.18
CA ALA A 231 -23.45 6.78 -3.44
C ALA A 231 -24.49 5.96 -2.65
N PRO A 232 -25.79 6.12 -2.93
CA PRO A 232 -26.85 5.45 -2.18
C PRO A 232 -26.73 3.93 -2.33
N GLY A 233 -26.73 3.21 -1.20
CA GLY A 233 -26.54 1.75 -1.17
C GLY A 233 -25.09 1.29 -1.33
N GLU A 234 -24.15 2.19 -1.61
CA GLU A 234 -22.74 1.88 -1.85
C GLU A 234 -21.84 2.56 -0.79
N GLY A 235 -21.71 1.94 0.38
CA GLY A 235 -20.90 2.50 1.47
C GLY A 235 -20.76 1.60 2.69
N ALA A 236 -20.10 2.13 3.72
CA ALA A 236 -19.93 1.48 5.02
C ALA A 236 -21.28 0.98 5.58
N ALA A 237 -21.39 -0.32 5.78
CA ALA A 237 -22.54 -0.99 6.39
C ALA A 237 -22.12 -1.63 7.71
N VAL A 238 -23.09 -1.96 8.57
CA VAL A 238 -22.80 -2.77 9.77
C VAL A 238 -22.57 -4.21 9.30
N PRO A 239 -21.36 -4.75 9.42
CA PRO A 239 -21.08 -6.09 8.96
C PRO A 239 -21.74 -7.13 9.87
N ALA A 240 -22.29 -8.20 9.29
CA ALA A 240 -22.65 -9.37 10.08
C ALA A 240 -21.37 -9.96 10.72
N PRO A 241 -21.34 -10.27 12.03
CA PRO A 241 -20.10 -10.66 12.72
C PRO A 241 -19.36 -11.86 12.08
N GLY A 242 -20.09 -12.89 11.63
CA GLY A 242 -19.50 -14.06 10.94
C GLY A 242 -18.83 -13.68 9.62
N ASN A 243 -19.47 -12.83 8.83
CA ASN A 243 -18.95 -12.35 7.55
C ASN A 243 -17.66 -11.52 7.71
N ALA A 244 -17.58 -10.70 8.76
CA ALA A 244 -16.37 -9.96 9.08
C ALA A 244 -15.23 -10.89 9.50
N ALA A 245 -15.51 -11.89 10.33
CA ALA A 245 -14.51 -12.86 10.77
C ALA A 245 -13.94 -13.67 9.60
N ASP A 246 -14.78 -14.16 8.68
CA ASP A 246 -14.34 -14.90 7.50
C ASP A 246 -13.47 -14.06 6.56
N LEU A 247 -13.88 -12.82 6.30
CA LEU A 247 -13.12 -11.88 5.48
C LEU A 247 -11.75 -11.60 6.10
N LEU A 248 -11.70 -11.29 7.40
CA LEU A 248 -10.44 -11.03 8.10
C LEU A 248 -9.57 -12.29 8.19
N GLY A 249 -10.18 -13.46 8.39
CA GLY A 249 -9.51 -14.75 8.39
C GLY A 249 -8.86 -15.06 7.05
N ARG A 250 -9.54 -14.77 5.93
CA ARG A 250 -8.96 -14.91 4.59
C ARG A 250 -7.88 -13.85 4.33
N LEU A 251 -8.16 -12.57 4.56
CA LEU A 251 -7.25 -11.47 4.23
C LEU A 251 -5.98 -11.46 5.10
N LEU A 252 -6.15 -11.46 6.43
CA LEU A 252 -5.05 -11.36 7.38
C LEU A 252 -4.50 -12.73 7.79
N GLY A 253 -5.33 -13.78 7.72
CA GLY A 253 -4.94 -15.14 8.12
C GLY A 253 -4.32 -15.98 7.00
N GLN A 254 -4.66 -15.73 5.73
CA GLN A 254 -4.19 -16.55 4.60
C GLN A 254 -3.42 -15.72 3.57
N VAL A 255 -4.02 -14.64 3.07
CA VAL A 255 -3.45 -13.84 1.98
C VAL A 255 -2.22 -13.07 2.42
N PHE A 256 -2.30 -12.31 3.52
CA PHE A 256 -1.17 -11.51 4.00
C PHE A 256 0.07 -12.37 4.34
N PRO A 257 -0.04 -13.47 5.14
CA PRO A 257 1.10 -14.34 5.44
C PRO A 257 1.69 -15.00 4.20
N ALA A 258 0.88 -15.40 3.22
CA ALA A 258 1.39 -15.92 1.95
C ALA A 258 2.19 -14.85 1.18
N GLY A 259 1.73 -13.59 1.21
CA GLY A 259 2.47 -12.45 0.66
C GLY A 259 3.82 -12.20 1.33
N VAL A 260 3.94 -12.50 2.63
CA VAL A 260 5.20 -12.33 3.40
C VAL A 260 6.32 -13.22 2.85
N VAL A 261 5.98 -14.39 2.30
CA VAL A 261 6.94 -15.35 1.72
C VAL A 261 7.03 -15.28 0.19
N GLY A 262 6.45 -14.24 -0.41
CA GLY A 262 6.53 -13.98 -1.85
C GLY A 262 5.47 -14.70 -2.68
N GLY A 263 4.40 -15.20 -2.05
CA GLY A 263 3.24 -15.76 -2.74
C GLY A 263 2.04 -14.80 -2.79
N PRO A 264 0.83 -15.29 -3.14
CA PRO A 264 0.50 -16.68 -3.48
C PRO A 264 1.10 -17.13 -4.82
N LEU A 265 1.29 -18.44 -5.02
CA LEU A 265 1.70 -18.97 -6.33
C LEU A 265 0.52 -19.23 -7.26
N SER A 266 -0.68 -19.40 -6.71
CA SER A 266 -1.91 -19.59 -7.47
C SER A 266 -2.80 -18.35 -7.37
N TRP A 267 -3.35 -17.94 -8.50
CA TRP A 267 -4.26 -16.81 -8.61
C TRP A 267 -5.57 -17.28 -9.24
N GLY A 268 -6.63 -17.38 -8.44
CA GLY A 268 -7.90 -17.93 -8.84
C GLY A 268 -9.00 -17.72 -7.79
N PRO A 269 -10.29 -17.74 -8.18
CA PRO A 269 -10.79 -17.68 -9.56
C PRO A 269 -10.38 -16.38 -10.27
N VAL A 270 -10.43 -16.39 -11.61
CA VAL A 270 -10.11 -15.22 -12.44
C VAL A 270 -11.36 -14.38 -12.68
N LEU A 271 -11.31 -13.13 -12.22
CA LEU A 271 -12.33 -12.10 -12.44
C LEU A 271 -11.92 -11.17 -13.59
N PRO A 272 -12.78 -10.25 -14.05
CA PRO A 272 -12.42 -9.28 -15.09
C PRO A 272 -11.15 -8.47 -14.76
N ASN A 273 -10.94 -8.15 -13.48
CA ASN A 273 -9.78 -7.43 -12.95
C ASN A 273 -8.56 -8.33 -12.60
N GLY A 274 -8.61 -9.62 -12.93
CA GLY A 274 -7.52 -10.59 -12.72
C GLY A 274 -7.85 -11.65 -11.68
N GLY A 275 -6.87 -12.52 -11.40
CA GLY A 275 -6.99 -13.60 -10.44
C GLY A 275 -6.98 -13.12 -8.99
N LEU A 276 -7.82 -13.74 -8.16
CA LEU A 276 -7.82 -13.56 -6.70
C LEU A 276 -6.68 -14.36 -6.06
N ALA A 277 -6.22 -13.96 -4.87
CA ALA A 277 -5.21 -14.73 -4.15
C ALA A 277 -5.76 -16.08 -3.68
N ASP A 278 -5.10 -17.17 -4.10
CA ASP A 278 -5.45 -18.52 -3.68
C ASP A 278 -4.24 -19.29 -3.14
N PRO A 279 -3.75 -18.93 -1.93
CA PRO A 279 -2.59 -19.59 -1.36
C PRO A 279 -2.91 -21.02 -0.90
N SER A 280 -2.00 -21.96 -1.18
CA SER A 280 -2.12 -23.32 -0.63
C SER A 280 -1.94 -23.31 0.90
N PRO A 281 -2.55 -24.25 1.65
CA PRO A 281 -2.39 -24.32 3.10
C PRO A 281 -0.93 -24.43 3.55
N LEU A 282 -0.09 -25.12 2.78
CA LEU A 282 1.34 -25.24 3.03
C LEU A 282 2.05 -23.89 2.95
N LEU A 283 1.70 -23.06 1.96
CA LEU A 283 2.27 -21.73 1.80
C LEU A 283 1.82 -20.79 2.91
N VAL A 284 0.55 -20.88 3.34
CA VAL A 284 0.04 -20.13 4.49
C VAL A 284 0.79 -20.52 5.77
N ALA A 285 0.97 -21.82 6.01
CA ALA A 285 1.72 -22.33 7.16
C ALA A 285 3.19 -21.87 7.14
N ALA A 286 3.85 -21.92 5.98
CA ALA A 286 5.20 -21.40 5.80
C ALA A 286 5.28 -19.89 6.06
N GLY A 287 4.29 -19.12 5.58
CA GLY A 287 4.14 -17.69 5.83
C GLY A 287 4.08 -17.36 7.31
N TRP A 288 3.23 -18.06 8.06
CA TRP A 288 3.13 -17.91 9.50
C TRP A 288 4.39 -18.35 10.24
N ALA A 289 5.03 -19.44 9.82
CA ALA A 289 6.28 -19.89 10.41
C ALA A 289 7.40 -18.86 10.26
N VAL A 290 7.54 -18.26 9.07
CA VAL A 290 8.51 -17.19 8.80
C VAL A 290 8.18 -15.93 9.61
N LEU A 291 6.91 -15.52 9.65
CA LEU A 291 6.47 -14.38 10.48
C LEU A 291 6.78 -14.63 11.96
N ALA A 292 6.44 -15.79 12.50
CA ALA A 292 6.71 -16.15 13.88
C ALA A 292 8.20 -16.15 14.19
N ALA A 293 9.03 -16.75 13.31
CA ALA A 293 10.48 -16.76 13.45
C ALA A 293 11.07 -15.33 13.43
N LEU A 294 10.60 -14.46 12.52
CA LEU A 294 11.02 -13.06 12.45
C LEU A 294 10.61 -12.30 13.72
N VAL A 295 9.35 -12.44 14.15
CA VAL A 295 8.84 -11.76 15.36
C VAL A 295 9.60 -12.22 16.59
N VAL A 296 9.66 -13.53 16.85
CA VAL A 296 10.33 -14.08 18.03
C VAL A 296 11.82 -13.76 18.01
N GLY A 297 12.51 -14.04 16.90
CA GLY A 297 13.94 -13.78 16.77
C GLY A 297 14.30 -12.31 16.99
N THR A 298 13.54 -11.39 16.38
CA THR A 298 13.80 -9.95 16.56
C THR A 298 13.39 -9.45 17.94
N VAL A 299 12.29 -9.93 18.54
CA VAL A 299 11.88 -9.50 19.90
C VAL A 299 12.87 -9.98 20.96
N LEU A 300 13.41 -11.19 20.82
CA LEU A 300 14.44 -11.72 21.71
C LEU A 300 15.75 -10.94 21.60
N TRP A 301 16.05 -10.40 20.42
CA TRP A 301 17.36 -9.80 20.14
C TRP A 301 17.38 -8.25 20.19
N ARG A 302 16.32 -7.58 19.73
CA ARG A 302 16.18 -6.12 19.68
C ARG A 302 15.29 -5.59 20.78
N ARG A 303 15.68 -4.48 21.39
CA ARG A 303 14.93 -3.87 22.49
C ARG A 303 13.54 -3.41 22.06
N ARG A 304 13.44 -2.75 20.90
CA ARG A 304 12.22 -2.08 20.40
C ARG A 304 11.47 -2.86 19.31
N ALA A 305 11.93 -4.05 18.90
CA ALA A 305 11.30 -4.81 17.80
C ALA A 305 9.82 -5.12 18.05
N ALA A 306 9.41 -5.42 19.29
CA ALA A 306 8.01 -5.65 19.62
C ALA A 306 7.11 -4.46 19.22
N ARG A 307 7.61 -3.22 19.35
CA ARG A 307 6.87 -2.01 18.94
C ARG A 307 6.68 -1.97 17.42
N ALA A 308 7.69 -2.36 16.64
CA ALA A 308 7.57 -2.41 15.18
C ALA A 308 6.51 -3.42 14.73
N TRP A 309 6.47 -4.60 15.35
CA TRP A 309 5.44 -5.61 15.05
C TRP A 309 4.05 -5.19 15.51
N LEU A 310 3.91 -4.53 16.67
CA LEU A 310 2.64 -3.96 17.11
C LEU A 310 2.14 -2.86 16.17
N ILE A 311 3.04 -2.05 15.59
CA ILE A 311 2.68 -1.05 14.58
C ILE A 311 2.14 -1.72 13.33
N LEU A 312 2.83 -2.76 12.83
CA LEU A 312 2.36 -3.52 11.66
C LEU A 312 1.00 -4.16 11.93
N ALA A 313 0.85 -4.86 13.06
CA ALA A 313 -0.40 -5.52 13.42
C ALA A 313 -1.54 -4.50 13.59
N GLY A 314 -1.27 -3.38 14.26
CA GLY A 314 -2.22 -2.28 14.42
C GLY A 314 -2.63 -1.68 13.08
N TYR A 315 -1.70 -1.52 12.14
CA TYR A 315 -1.99 -1.01 10.80
C TYR A 315 -2.84 -2.01 9.99
N LEU A 316 -2.48 -3.28 9.97
CA LEU A 316 -3.24 -4.33 9.29
C LEU A 316 -4.68 -4.43 9.81
N VAL A 317 -4.90 -4.25 11.11
CA VAL A 317 -6.26 -4.27 11.66
C VAL A 317 -6.98 -2.97 11.38
N ALA A 318 -6.38 -1.82 11.69
CA ALA A 318 -7.06 -0.53 11.66
C ALA A 318 -7.25 0.06 10.26
N ALA A 319 -6.25 -0.10 9.37
CA ALA A 319 -6.26 0.48 8.03
C ALA A 319 -6.74 -0.52 6.96
N ASP A 320 -6.45 -1.81 7.12
CA ASP A 320 -6.80 -2.82 6.12
C ASP A 320 -8.04 -3.62 6.52
N GLY A 321 -8.03 -4.23 7.70
CA GLY A 321 -9.07 -5.15 8.14
C GLY A 321 -10.41 -4.47 8.43
N VAL A 322 -10.44 -3.56 9.38
CA VAL A 322 -11.69 -2.92 9.88
C VAL A 322 -12.42 -2.17 8.76
N PRO A 323 -11.78 -1.28 7.98
CA PRO A 323 -12.48 -0.56 6.91
C PRO A 323 -13.01 -1.50 5.83
N THR A 324 -12.24 -2.54 5.47
CA THR A 324 -12.68 -3.53 4.47
C THR A 324 -13.85 -4.35 4.97
N ALA A 325 -13.81 -4.80 6.23
CA ALA A 325 -14.92 -5.51 6.85
C ALA A 325 -16.21 -4.67 6.85
N ILE A 326 -16.12 -3.39 7.27
CA ILE A 326 -17.27 -2.48 7.31
C ILE A 326 -17.80 -2.17 5.89
N ALA A 327 -16.92 -1.98 4.92
CA ALA A 327 -17.33 -1.57 3.58
C ALA A 327 -17.77 -2.73 2.68
N ARG A 328 -17.38 -3.97 2.97
CA ARG A 328 -17.43 -5.08 2.00
C ARG A 328 -17.89 -6.44 2.56
N SER A 329 -18.42 -6.51 3.79
CA SER A 329 -18.88 -7.78 4.38
C SER A 329 -20.21 -8.32 3.82
N THR A 330 -20.88 -7.62 2.90
CA THR A 330 -22.18 -8.03 2.38
C THR A 330 -22.00 -8.94 1.16
N GLY A 331 -22.28 -10.23 1.32
CA GLY A 331 -22.49 -11.21 0.23
C GLY A 331 -21.25 -11.77 -0.49
N LEU A 332 -20.08 -11.14 -0.41
CA LEU A 332 -18.88 -11.52 -1.18
C LEU A 332 -17.58 -11.60 -0.32
N THR A 333 -17.70 -11.97 0.95
CA THR A 333 -16.61 -11.95 1.94
C THR A 333 -15.36 -12.73 1.52
N GLN A 334 -15.53 -13.91 0.92
CA GLN A 334 -14.42 -14.76 0.45
C GLN A 334 -13.69 -14.15 -0.76
N VAL A 335 -14.41 -13.49 -1.66
CA VAL A 335 -13.84 -12.79 -2.81
C VAL A 335 -13.03 -11.59 -2.33
N VAL A 336 -13.63 -10.76 -1.48
CA VAL A 336 -13.00 -9.55 -0.94
C VAL A 336 -11.79 -9.89 -0.08
N GLY A 337 -11.88 -10.93 0.76
CA GLY A 337 -10.77 -11.38 1.58
C GLY A 337 -9.60 -11.92 0.76
N SER A 338 -9.83 -12.35 -0.49
CA SER A 338 -8.81 -12.83 -1.42
C SER A 338 -8.22 -11.72 -2.30
N GLU A 339 -8.74 -10.49 -2.21
CA GLU A 339 -8.22 -9.36 -2.97
C GLU A 339 -7.04 -8.69 -2.24
N THR A 340 -5.82 -8.92 -2.74
CA THR A 340 -4.60 -8.39 -2.13
C THR A 340 -4.52 -6.86 -2.16
N ARG A 341 -5.29 -6.19 -3.02
CA ARG A 341 -5.32 -4.71 -3.07
C ARG A 341 -5.74 -4.08 -1.74
N TYR A 342 -6.48 -4.79 -0.90
CA TYR A 342 -6.87 -4.31 0.43
C TYR A 342 -5.72 -4.33 1.45
N VAL A 343 -4.58 -4.95 1.14
CA VAL A 343 -3.35 -4.96 1.97
C VAL A 343 -2.13 -4.49 1.17
N ALA A 344 -2.30 -3.90 -0.02
CA ALA A 344 -1.20 -3.50 -0.87
C ALA A 344 -0.29 -2.45 -0.20
N ASP A 345 -0.86 -1.49 0.52
CA ASP A 345 -0.13 -0.46 1.26
C ASP A 345 0.61 -1.02 2.49
N ALA A 346 0.15 -2.14 3.06
CA ALA A 346 0.85 -2.84 4.13
C ALA A 346 2.23 -3.35 3.72
N ALA A 347 2.51 -3.52 2.41
CA ALA A 347 3.86 -3.87 1.94
C ALA A 347 4.91 -2.80 2.32
N ILE A 348 4.53 -1.52 2.29
CA ILE A 348 5.40 -0.41 2.71
C ILE A 348 5.56 -0.41 4.23
N VAL A 349 4.47 -0.59 4.97
CA VAL A 349 4.47 -0.62 6.44
C VAL A 349 5.31 -1.79 6.94
N LEU A 350 5.14 -2.98 6.38
CA LEU A 350 5.93 -4.16 6.69
C LEU A 350 7.41 -3.93 6.36
N ALA A 351 7.76 -3.36 5.22
CA ALA A 351 9.17 -3.06 4.93
C ALA A 351 9.81 -2.11 5.96
N VAL A 352 9.10 -1.05 6.37
CA VAL A 352 9.58 -0.13 7.41
C VAL A 352 9.70 -0.84 8.77
N CYS A 353 8.66 -1.57 9.18
CA CYS A 353 8.66 -2.30 10.45
C CYS A 353 9.70 -3.43 10.49
N LEU A 354 9.91 -4.14 9.38
CA LEU A 354 10.95 -5.14 9.21
C LEU A 354 12.34 -4.51 9.35
N GLY A 355 12.55 -3.35 8.71
CA GLY A 355 13.76 -2.56 8.88
C GLY A 355 14.00 -2.18 10.34
N LEU A 356 12.98 -1.67 11.05
CA LEU A 356 13.07 -1.28 12.46
C LEU A 356 13.31 -2.48 13.39
N ALA A 357 12.70 -3.62 13.09
CA ALA A 357 12.85 -4.85 13.85
C ALA A 357 14.23 -5.51 13.66
N LEU A 358 14.91 -5.28 12.53
CA LEU A 358 16.20 -5.90 12.21
C LEU A 358 17.40 -4.96 12.41
N LEU A 359 17.28 -3.69 12.05
CA LEU A 359 18.39 -2.75 11.92
C LEU A 359 18.33 -1.64 12.98
N PRO A 360 19.44 -1.30 13.66
CA PRO A 360 19.48 -0.12 14.54
C PRO A 360 19.21 1.14 13.74
N LEU A 361 18.55 2.15 14.29
CA LEU A 361 18.59 3.49 13.67
C LEU A 361 20.00 4.09 13.79
N ARG A 362 20.34 5.08 12.97
CA ARG A 362 21.69 5.72 12.97
C ARG A 362 22.12 6.21 14.35
N ASP A 363 21.17 6.78 15.12
CA ASP A 363 21.41 7.39 16.42
C ASP A 363 20.85 6.56 17.59
N GLU A 364 20.57 5.27 17.37
CA GLU A 364 19.99 4.40 18.40
C GLU A 364 21.04 3.96 19.42
N THR A 365 20.87 4.37 20.67
CA THR A 365 21.69 3.93 21.81
C THR A 365 21.21 2.58 22.33
N GLU A 366 22.14 1.64 22.54
CA GLU A 366 21.87 0.27 23.05
C GLU A 366 20.74 -0.48 22.29
N PRO A 367 20.86 -0.64 20.96
CA PRO A 367 19.78 -1.22 20.15
C PRO A 367 19.47 -2.70 20.46
N TYR A 368 20.45 -3.41 21.02
CA TYR A 368 20.42 -4.86 21.21
C TYR A 368 20.21 -5.24 22.69
N ARG A 369 19.50 -6.36 22.91
CA ARG A 369 19.38 -7.02 24.22
C ARG A 369 20.55 -7.97 24.50
N ARG A 370 21.13 -8.51 23.42
CA ARG A 370 22.21 -9.51 23.45
C ARG A 370 23.23 -9.19 22.34
N PRO A 371 24.53 -9.49 22.52
CA PRO A 371 25.53 -9.31 21.47
C PRO A 371 25.24 -10.22 20.27
N VAL A 372 25.61 -9.80 19.05
CA VAL A 372 25.60 -10.69 17.87
C VAL A 372 26.72 -11.69 18.05
N PRO A 373 26.45 -13.01 17.97
CA PRO A 373 27.52 -13.99 17.92
C PRO A 373 28.37 -13.74 16.65
N ALA A 374 29.68 -13.54 16.82
CA ALA A 374 30.60 -13.43 15.70
C ALA A 374 30.53 -14.71 14.85
N GLY A 375 30.52 -14.56 13.52
CA GLY A 375 30.49 -15.72 12.60
C GLY A 375 29.14 -16.45 12.50
N SER A 376 28.04 -15.87 13.00
CA SER A 376 26.70 -16.49 13.07
C SER A 376 26.04 -16.89 11.73
N GLY A 377 26.67 -16.67 10.57
CA GLY A 377 26.08 -16.96 9.25
C GLY A 377 24.82 -16.16 8.90
N LEU A 378 24.35 -15.28 9.78
CA LEU A 378 23.13 -14.49 9.64
C LEU A 378 23.06 -13.68 8.34
N PRO A 379 24.14 -13.00 7.88
CA PRO A 379 24.10 -12.30 6.59
C PRO A 379 23.86 -13.24 5.41
N THR A 380 24.46 -14.42 5.42
CA THR A 380 24.29 -15.44 4.39
C THR A 380 22.86 -15.98 4.39
N ALA A 381 22.33 -16.34 5.56
CA ALA A 381 20.95 -16.80 5.72
C ALA A 381 19.95 -15.72 5.25
N ALA A 382 20.17 -14.46 5.63
CA ALA A 382 19.34 -13.34 5.19
C ALA A 382 19.40 -13.13 3.66
N GLY A 383 20.59 -13.29 3.06
CA GLY A 383 20.76 -13.24 1.61
C GLY A 383 20.02 -14.37 0.88
N LEU A 384 20.11 -15.60 1.39
CA LEU A 384 19.39 -16.75 0.84
C LEU A 384 17.87 -16.59 0.95
N LEU A 385 17.38 -16.14 2.11
CA LEU A 385 15.95 -15.85 2.32
C LEU A 385 15.45 -14.73 1.40
N ALA A 386 16.23 -13.66 1.23
CA ALA A 386 15.90 -12.60 0.29
C ALA A 386 15.87 -13.10 -1.16
N GLY A 387 16.81 -13.96 -1.55
CA GLY A 387 16.86 -14.58 -2.87
C GLY A 387 15.67 -15.51 -3.12
N ALA A 388 15.33 -16.36 -2.15
CA ALA A 388 14.17 -17.24 -2.21
C ALA A 388 12.85 -16.44 -2.31
N TYR A 389 12.70 -15.40 -1.47
CA TYR A 389 11.57 -14.48 -1.54
C TYR A 389 11.46 -13.80 -2.90
N LEU A 390 12.57 -13.31 -3.44
CA LEU A 390 12.60 -12.65 -4.75
C LEU A 390 12.18 -13.61 -5.87
N ALA A 391 12.71 -14.83 -5.89
CA ALA A 391 12.34 -15.84 -6.88
C ALA A 391 10.86 -16.21 -6.80
N MET A 392 10.36 -16.50 -5.59
CA MET A 392 8.94 -16.79 -5.34
C MET A 392 8.04 -15.64 -5.78
N SER A 393 8.44 -14.40 -5.45
CA SER A 393 7.69 -13.20 -5.82
C SER A 393 7.63 -13.01 -7.32
N ILE A 394 8.73 -13.22 -8.04
CA ILE A 394 8.75 -13.12 -9.51
C ILE A 394 7.81 -14.17 -10.12
N VAL A 395 7.85 -15.41 -9.64
CA VAL A 395 6.94 -16.47 -10.10
C VAL A 395 5.49 -16.09 -9.81
N SER A 396 5.18 -15.64 -8.60
CA SER A 396 3.85 -15.17 -8.21
C SER A 396 3.35 -14.04 -9.11
N ILE A 397 4.21 -13.05 -9.42
CA ILE A 397 3.88 -11.93 -10.31
C ILE A 397 3.57 -12.41 -11.73
N GLN A 398 4.37 -13.33 -12.28
CA GLN A 398 4.11 -13.89 -13.61
C GLN A 398 2.82 -14.71 -13.63
N ASN A 399 2.59 -15.54 -12.60
CA ASN A 399 1.36 -16.32 -12.51
C ASN A 399 0.12 -15.41 -12.40
N TYR A 400 0.22 -14.28 -11.70
CA TYR A 400 -0.86 -13.28 -11.70
C TYR A 400 -1.04 -12.66 -13.09
N ARG A 401 0.06 -12.27 -13.76
CA ARG A 401 0.01 -11.70 -15.10
C ARG A 401 -0.73 -12.60 -16.08
N ASP A 402 -0.54 -13.91 -16.00
CA ASP A 402 -1.20 -14.89 -16.87
C ASP A 402 -2.72 -14.96 -16.67
N THR A 403 -3.24 -14.41 -15.56
CA THR A 403 -4.68 -14.26 -15.33
C THR A 403 -5.28 -13.02 -15.97
N LEU A 404 -4.46 -12.07 -16.44
CA LEU A 404 -4.92 -10.82 -17.02
C LEU A 404 -5.46 -11.02 -18.42
N SER A 405 -6.52 -10.29 -18.76
CA SER A 405 -7.25 -10.44 -20.03
C SER A 405 -7.18 -9.21 -20.93
N GLY A 406 -6.15 -8.38 -20.77
CA GLY A 406 -6.04 -7.08 -21.45
C GLY A 406 -6.16 -7.14 -22.97
N ASP A 407 -5.65 -8.20 -23.61
CA ASP A 407 -5.78 -8.41 -25.06
C ASP A 407 -7.23 -8.58 -25.51
N ARG A 408 -8.05 -9.31 -24.75
CA ARG A 408 -9.48 -9.50 -25.06
C ARG A 408 -10.23 -8.17 -24.99
N VAL A 409 -9.92 -7.36 -23.98
CA VAL A 409 -10.54 -6.04 -23.81
C VAL A 409 -10.09 -5.07 -24.92
N ARG A 410 -8.81 -5.08 -25.29
CA ARG A 410 -8.30 -4.27 -26.41
C ARG A 410 -9.01 -4.63 -27.72
N ALA A 411 -9.18 -5.93 -27.99
CA ALA A 411 -9.92 -6.40 -29.16
C ALA A 411 -11.39 -5.92 -29.16
N TYR A 412 -12.06 -5.99 -28.01
CA TYR A 412 -13.41 -5.46 -27.85
C TYR A 412 -13.48 -3.95 -28.15
N LEU A 413 -12.60 -3.14 -27.56
CA LEU A 413 -12.57 -1.68 -27.79
C LEU A 413 -12.26 -1.32 -29.25
N ALA A 414 -11.36 -2.08 -29.90
CA ALA A 414 -11.09 -1.91 -31.33
C ALA A 414 -12.35 -2.19 -32.18
N ALA A 415 -13.09 -3.25 -31.87
CA ALA A 415 -14.35 -3.58 -32.57
C ALA A 415 -15.43 -2.52 -32.36
N VAL A 416 -15.56 -1.97 -31.14
CA VAL A 416 -16.48 -0.86 -30.83
C VAL A 416 -16.10 0.39 -31.63
N ARG A 417 -14.81 0.79 -31.63
CA ARG A 417 -14.32 1.95 -32.41
C ARG A 417 -14.61 1.79 -33.90
N ALA A 418 -14.32 0.61 -34.47
CA ALA A 418 -14.60 0.33 -35.88
C ALA A 418 -16.11 0.39 -36.20
N SER A 419 -16.96 -0.09 -35.31
CA SER A 419 -18.42 -0.07 -35.48
C SER A 419 -19.00 1.34 -35.42
N LEU A 420 -18.51 2.18 -34.50
CA LEU A 420 -18.91 3.59 -34.39
C LEU A 420 -18.44 4.41 -35.60
N ALA A 421 -17.21 4.18 -36.08
CA ALA A 421 -16.69 4.84 -37.28
C ALA A 421 -17.57 4.54 -38.51
N LYS A 422 -17.97 3.27 -38.70
CA LYS A 422 -18.87 2.85 -39.79
C LYS A 422 -20.25 3.51 -39.72
N ARG A 423 -20.80 3.74 -38.53
CA ARG A 423 -22.09 4.44 -38.36
C ARG A 423 -21.97 5.92 -38.68
N ARG A 424 -20.85 6.55 -38.34
CA ARG A 424 -20.59 7.97 -38.61
C ARG A 424 -20.41 8.28 -40.11
N THR A 425 -20.07 7.27 -40.91
CA THR A 425 -19.93 7.37 -42.37
C THR A 425 -21.18 6.97 -43.15
N ARG A 426 -22.25 6.50 -42.49
CA ARG A 426 -23.55 6.28 -43.15
C ARG A 426 -24.37 7.57 -43.03
N PRO A 427 -24.87 8.14 -44.13
CA PRO A 427 -25.67 9.37 -44.13
C PRO A 427 -26.97 9.22 -43.34
#